data_AF-A0A835YFW9-F1
#
_entry.id   AF-A0A835YFW9-F1
#
_cell.length_a   1.000
_cell.length_b   1.000
_cell.length_c   1.000
_cell.angle_alpha   90.00
_cell.angle_beta   90.00
_cell.angle_gamma   90.00
#
_symmetry.space_group_name_H-M   'P 1'
#
loop_
_entity.id
_entity.type
_entity.pdbx_description
1 polymer ?
#
loop_
_entity_poly.entity_id
_entity_poly.type
_entity_poly.pdbx_seq_one_letter_code
_entity_poly.pdbx_strand_id
1 'polypeptide(L)'
;MQAVGTLPSCKGLRCRPCGQPRPRQLRLLCKARGSPAAPPQPPTGAQPTLGSAELGQLAFWAALSGAALGPICDSAHSRFDVLHYTSPTITWPIETCWWVPPLFAVAAVTLCCGHVLLDPRGDPPRCGTQPGWPVVLAGIAAFCLQYAFSGAFESTLGLTSPLLFHGLLLGSGLGLWYAVDGTRQGLLWAILTAALGPVLEVVLINNLGLYHYTHPDVAGIPLFIPWVYLAGAPANGNLGRQIAATLASRRTEGAGGAGER
;
A
#
# COMPACT_ATOMS: atom_id res chain seq x y z
N MET A 1 43.65 -15.79 55.17
CA MET A 1 43.62 -16.96 54.26
C MET A 1 42.50 -16.71 53.26
N GLN A 2 42.76 -16.91 51.96
CA GLN A 2 41.88 -16.69 50.80
C GLN A 2 41.63 -15.22 50.43
N ALA A 3 41.57 -14.80 49.17
CA ALA A 3 42.20 -15.24 47.92
C ALA A 3 42.08 -14.03 46.98
N VAL A 4 43.21 -13.60 46.40
CA VAL A 4 43.29 -12.51 45.42
C VAL A 4 42.86 -13.06 44.06
N GLY A 5 41.82 -12.45 43.47
CA GLY A 5 41.38 -12.71 42.09
C GLY A 5 41.50 -11.45 41.25
N THR A 6 42.51 -11.43 40.38
CA THR A 6 42.89 -10.35 39.48
C THR A 6 41.94 -10.24 38.27
N LEU A 7 41.56 -9.01 37.93
CA LEU A 7 40.86 -8.67 36.68
C LEU A 7 41.82 -8.76 35.48
N PRO A 8 41.41 -9.34 34.33
CA PRO A 8 42.25 -9.34 33.15
C PRO A 8 42.22 -7.99 32.41
N SER A 9 43.44 -7.54 32.09
CA SER A 9 43.80 -6.33 31.35
C SER A 9 43.29 -6.35 29.90
N CYS A 10 42.56 -5.30 29.50
CA CYS A 10 42.26 -5.02 28.09
C CYS A 10 43.53 -4.55 27.35
N LYS A 11 44.29 -5.49 26.81
CA LYS A 11 45.32 -5.24 25.78
C LYS A 11 44.88 -5.90 24.48
N GLY A 12 44.43 -5.11 23.51
CA GLY A 12 44.28 -5.63 22.14
C GLY A 12 43.17 -5.04 21.28
N LEU A 13 43.01 -3.71 21.23
CA LEU A 13 42.24 -3.07 20.15
C LEU A 13 43.22 -2.33 19.23
N ARG A 14 43.76 -3.05 18.25
CA ARG A 14 44.40 -2.43 17.09
C ARG A 14 43.30 -1.92 16.15
N CYS A 15 43.21 -0.62 15.96
CA CYS A 15 42.43 -0.01 14.89
C CYS A 15 42.90 -0.57 13.54
N ARG A 16 41.97 -1.07 12.71
CA ARG A 16 42.27 -1.48 11.34
C ARG A 16 42.37 -0.25 10.43
N PRO A 17 43.29 -0.23 9.44
CA PRO A 17 43.34 0.84 8.45
C PRO A 17 42.10 0.80 7.55
N CYS A 18 41.61 1.99 7.20
CA CYS A 18 40.59 2.20 6.18
C CYS A 18 41.11 1.68 4.83
N GLY A 19 40.45 0.70 4.21
CA GLY A 19 40.79 0.25 2.85
C GLY A 19 40.71 -1.25 2.51
N GLN A 20 40.08 -2.12 3.32
CA GLN A 20 39.91 -3.54 2.96
C GLN A 20 38.44 -3.91 2.67
N PRO A 21 38.16 -4.67 1.59
CA PRO A 21 36.80 -5.07 1.23
C PRO A 21 36.23 -6.12 2.22
N ARG A 22 34.93 -6.00 2.53
CA ARG A 22 34.22 -6.87 3.49
C ARG A 22 34.15 -8.34 3.01
N PRO A 23 34.23 -9.34 3.91
CA PRO A 23 34.15 -10.75 3.53
C PRO A 23 32.72 -11.15 3.11
N ARG A 24 32.65 -11.88 1.98
CA ARG A 24 31.46 -12.43 1.30
C ARG A 24 30.76 -13.60 2.04
N GLN A 25 30.75 -13.64 3.37
CA GLN A 25 30.30 -14.84 4.11
C GLN A 25 28.88 -14.81 4.69
N LEU A 26 28.06 -13.80 4.37
CA LEU A 26 26.64 -13.78 4.76
C LEU A 26 25.66 -14.06 3.59
N ARG A 27 26.03 -14.95 2.66
CA ARG A 27 25.15 -15.41 1.57
C ARG A 27 24.91 -16.92 1.51
N LEU A 28 25.38 -17.68 2.50
CA LEU A 28 25.41 -19.15 2.44
C LEU A 28 24.45 -19.88 3.38
N LEU A 29 23.57 -19.19 4.11
CA LEU A 29 22.62 -19.83 5.05
C LEU A 29 21.17 -19.95 4.54
N CYS A 30 20.92 -19.81 3.24
CA CYS A 30 19.58 -20.00 2.66
C CYS A 30 19.54 -21.05 1.52
N LYS A 31 20.45 -22.02 1.54
CA LYS A 31 20.48 -23.07 0.52
C LYS A 31 20.60 -24.46 1.15
N ALA A 32 19.51 -24.90 1.78
CA ALA A 32 19.32 -26.31 2.13
C ALA A 32 17.83 -26.66 2.24
N ARG A 33 17.22 -27.00 1.10
CA ARG A 33 16.30 -28.15 0.91
C ARG A 33 15.85 -28.17 -0.55
N GLY A 34 16.10 -29.29 -1.22
CA GLY A 34 15.72 -29.52 -2.61
C GLY A 34 14.20 -29.45 -2.76
N SER A 35 13.72 -28.36 -3.34
CA SER A 35 12.42 -28.33 -4.01
C SER A 35 12.64 -28.63 -5.49
N PRO A 36 11.68 -29.27 -6.18
CA PRO A 36 11.73 -29.41 -7.62
C PRO A 36 11.94 -28.03 -8.26
N ALA A 37 12.78 -27.99 -9.30
CA ALA A 37 13.16 -26.76 -9.97
C ALA A 37 11.89 -25.99 -10.38
N ALA A 38 11.73 -24.79 -9.82
CA ALA A 38 10.70 -23.87 -10.28
C ALA A 38 10.88 -23.65 -11.80
N PRO A 39 9.78 -23.55 -12.57
CA PRO A 39 9.87 -23.22 -13.98
C PRO A 39 10.70 -21.94 -14.16
N PRO A 40 11.46 -21.83 -15.27
CA PRO A 40 12.32 -20.68 -15.53
C PRO A 40 11.49 -19.41 -15.36
N GLN A 41 11.89 -18.59 -14.40
CA GLN A 41 11.26 -17.30 -14.19
C GLN A 41 11.45 -16.47 -15.46
N PRO A 42 10.38 -15.85 -16.00
CA PRO A 42 10.52 -14.95 -17.13
C PRO A 42 11.54 -13.85 -16.80
N PRO A 43 12.25 -13.31 -17.81
CA PRO A 43 13.30 -12.32 -17.58
C PRO A 43 12.80 -11.21 -16.66
N THR A 44 13.54 -11.01 -15.57
CA THR A 44 13.34 -9.99 -14.56
C THR A 44 13.25 -8.62 -15.22
N GLY A 45 12.07 -8.00 -15.18
CA GLY A 45 11.95 -6.53 -15.30
C GLY A 45 10.96 -5.97 -16.31
N ALA A 46 10.41 -6.76 -17.25
CA ALA A 46 9.41 -6.23 -18.19
C ALA A 46 7.98 -6.47 -17.69
N GLN A 47 7.19 -5.42 -17.51
CA GLN A 47 5.74 -5.53 -17.35
C GLN A 47 5.15 -6.25 -18.58
N PRO A 48 4.24 -7.22 -18.42
CA PRO A 48 3.51 -7.76 -19.55
C PRO A 48 2.66 -6.66 -20.21
N THR A 49 2.74 -6.54 -21.54
CA THR A 49 1.86 -5.63 -22.29
C THR A 49 0.43 -6.17 -22.27
N LEU A 50 -0.45 -5.50 -21.52
CA LEU A 50 -1.87 -5.85 -21.45
C LEU A 50 -2.60 -5.45 -22.74
N GLY A 51 -3.45 -6.35 -23.24
CA GLY A 51 -4.41 -6.01 -24.29
C GLY A 51 -5.64 -5.31 -23.70
N SER A 52 -6.56 -4.87 -24.57
CA SER A 52 -7.81 -4.21 -24.14
C SER A 52 -8.68 -5.13 -23.26
N ALA A 53 -8.72 -6.43 -23.56
CA ALA A 53 -9.46 -7.40 -22.77
C ALA A 53 -8.89 -7.56 -21.35
N GLU A 54 -7.56 -7.60 -21.20
CA GLU A 54 -6.91 -7.69 -19.89
C GLU A 54 -6.98 -6.39 -19.11
N LEU A 55 -6.93 -5.24 -19.78
CA LEU A 55 -7.20 -3.96 -19.13
C LEU A 55 -8.64 -3.90 -18.59
N GLY A 56 -9.61 -4.43 -19.33
CA GLY A 56 -10.99 -4.58 -18.87
C GLY A 56 -11.10 -5.48 -17.62
N GLN A 57 -10.39 -6.61 -17.61
CA GLN A 57 -10.34 -7.50 -16.44
C GLN A 57 -9.60 -6.88 -15.25
N LEU A 58 -8.50 -6.16 -15.48
CA LEU A 58 -7.79 -5.42 -14.45
C LEU A 58 -8.72 -4.40 -13.79
N ALA A 59 -9.41 -3.59 -14.59
CA ALA A 59 -10.37 -2.62 -14.10
C ALA A 59 -11.51 -3.29 -13.32
N PHE A 60 -12.06 -4.40 -13.81
CA PHE A 60 -13.11 -5.15 -13.12
C PHE A 60 -12.66 -5.62 -11.73
N TRP A 61 -11.50 -6.27 -11.62
CA TRP A 61 -11.02 -6.79 -10.33
C TRP A 61 -10.59 -5.69 -9.37
N ALA A 62 -10.04 -4.58 -9.90
CA ALA A 62 -9.75 -3.38 -9.12
C ALA A 62 -11.04 -2.75 -8.57
N ALA A 63 -12.05 -2.58 -9.41
CA ALA A 63 -13.36 -2.04 -9.03
C ALA A 63 -14.02 -2.88 -7.93
N LEU A 64 -14.03 -4.21 -8.10
CA LEU A 64 -14.61 -5.12 -7.11
C LEU A 64 -13.87 -5.04 -5.77
N SER A 65 -12.55 -4.99 -5.80
CA SER A 65 -11.71 -4.89 -4.60
C SER A 65 -11.93 -3.58 -3.87
N GLY A 66 -11.97 -2.45 -4.60
CA GLY A 66 -12.28 -1.12 -4.05
C GLY A 66 -13.70 -1.05 -3.47
N ALA A 67 -14.70 -1.49 -4.21
CA ALA A 67 -16.09 -1.48 -3.78
C ALA A 67 -16.34 -2.34 -2.53
N ALA A 68 -15.60 -3.44 -2.37
CA ALA A 68 -15.75 -4.32 -1.21
C ALA A 68 -14.97 -3.81 0.01
N LEU A 69 -13.68 -3.47 -0.16
CA LEU A 69 -12.81 -3.13 0.96
C LEU A 69 -12.93 -1.67 1.41
N GLY A 70 -13.20 -0.76 0.47
CA GLY A 70 -13.33 0.67 0.73
C GLY A 70 -14.36 0.99 1.84
N PRO A 71 -15.62 0.56 1.71
CA PRO A 71 -16.63 0.76 2.75
C PRO A 71 -16.27 0.13 4.10
N ILE A 72 -15.50 -0.97 4.12
CA ILE A 72 -15.04 -1.58 5.37
C ILE A 72 -14.02 -0.68 6.06
N CYS A 73 -13.04 -0.16 5.32
CA CYS A 73 -12.07 0.81 5.83
C CYS A 73 -12.75 2.10 6.31
N ASP A 74 -13.62 2.65 5.46
CA ASP A 74 -14.37 3.86 5.72
C ASP A 74 -15.26 3.75 6.96
N SER A 75 -15.88 2.58 7.18
CA SER A 75 -16.68 2.33 8.40
C SER A 75 -15.88 2.46 9.70
N ALA A 76 -14.54 2.39 9.66
CA ALA A 76 -13.73 2.69 10.83
C ALA A 76 -13.89 4.16 11.25
N HIS A 77 -13.95 5.11 10.31
CA HIS A 77 -14.17 6.52 10.63
C HIS A 77 -15.57 6.77 11.17
N SER A 78 -16.61 6.12 10.65
CA SER A 78 -17.96 6.22 11.25
C SER A 78 -18.01 5.60 12.65
N ARG A 79 -17.41 4.42 12.85
CA ARG A 79 -17.41 3.73 14.16
C ARG A 79 -16.66 4.48 15.25
N PHE A 80 -15.62 5.23 14.89
CA PHE A 80 -14.80 5.98 15.83
C PHE A 80 -15.19 7.47 15.90
N ASP A 81 -16.40 7.83 15.46
CA ASP A 81 -16.93 9.20 15.58
C ASP A 81 -16.07 10.24 14.86
N VAL A 82 -15.42 9.84 13.76
CA VAL A 82 -14.59 10.74 12.94
C VAL A 82 -15.43 11.39 11.85
N LEU A 83 -16.32 10.64 11.21
CA LEU A 83 -17.21 11.15 10.15
C LEU A 83 -18.63 10.60 10.27
N HIS A 84 -19.59 11.39 9.80
CA HIS A 84 -21.01 11.06 9.82
C HIS A 84 -21.68 11.34 8.49
N TYR A 85 -22.32 10.30 7.94
CA TYR A 85 -23.12 10.42 6.73
C TYR A 85 -24.46 11.11 7.00
N THR A 86 -24.90 11.98 6.08
CA THR A 86 -26.20 12.65 6.18
C THR A 86 -27.36 11.68 6.01
N SER A 87 -27.16 10.58 5.27
CA SER A 87 -28.17 9.54 5.04
C SER A 87 -27.50 8.16 5.00
N PRO A 88 -27.11 7.61 6.18
CA PRO A 88 -26.31 6.40 6.25
C PRO A 88 -27.10 5.18 5.77
N THR A 89 -26.41 4.32 5.03
CA THR A 89 -26.79 2.92 4.79
C THR A 89 -26.06 2.06 5.81
N ILE A 90 -26.81 1.49 6.75
CA ILE A 90 -26.25 0.68 7.84
C ILE A 90 -26.52 -0.79 7.55
N THR A 91 -25.45 -1.55 7.32
CA THR A 91 -25.48 -3.01 7.26
C THR A 91 -24.54 -3.51 8.35
N TRP A 92 -25.05 -3.67 9.58
CA TRP A 92 -24.23 -3.97 10.76
C TRP A 92 -23.24 -5.11 10.46
N PRO A 93 -21.91 -4.90 10.65
CA PRO A 93 -21.29 -3.82 11.44
C PRO A 93 -20.85 -2.58 10.64
N ILE A 94 -21.21 -2.43 9.36
CA ILE A 94 -20.74 -1.36 8.46
C ILE A 94 -21.76 -0.21 8.45
N GLU A 95 -21.31 1.00 8.78
CA GLU A 95 -22.00 2.25 8.50
C GLU A 95 -21.29 2.91 7.30
N THR A 96 -22.04 3.16 6.23
CA THR A 96 -21.51 3.75 4.98
C THR A 96 -22.65 4.43 4.21
N CYS A 97 -22.48 4.74 2.93
CA CYS A 97 -23.55 5.18 2.02
C CYS A 97 -23.54 4.39 0.71
N TRP A 98 -24.68 4.32 0.02
CA TRP A 98 -24.81 3.57 -1.25
C TRP A 98 -23.83 4.04 -2.35
N TRP A 99 -23.42 5.32 -2.33
CA TRP A 99 -22.49 5.91 -3.29
C TRP A 99 -21.01 5.74 -2.91
N VAL A 100 -20.72 5.25 -1.70
CA VAL A 100 -19.34 5.03 -1.23
C VAL A 100 -18.67 3.84 -1.93
N PRO A 101 -19.29 2.64 -2.04
CA PRO A 101 -18.72 1.55 -2.83
C PRO A 101 -18.35 1.92 -4.28
N PRO A 102 -19.23 2.57 -5.09
CA PRO A 102 -18.84 2.97 -6.45
C PRO A 102 -17.73 4.02 -6.47
N LEU A 103 -17.66 4.93 -5.49
CA LEU A 103 -16.56 5.90 -5.38
C LEU A 103 -15.20 5.21 -5.16
N PHE A 104 -15.14 4.26 -4.22
CA PHE A 104 -13.94 3.47 -3.99
C PHE A 104 -13.60 2.55 -5.17
N ALA A 105 -14.60 2.05 -5.91
CA ALA A 105 -14.37 1.30 -7.14
C ALA A 105 -13.62 2.14 -8.19
N VAL A 106 -14.06 3.38 -8.42
CA VAL A 106 -13.41 4.31 -9.35
C VAL A 106 -11.99 4.65 -8.89
N ALA A 107 -11.79 4.88 -7.60
CA ALA A 107 -10.46 5.14 -7.05
C ALA A 107 -9.52 3.93 -7.25
N ALA A 108 -9.97 2.73 -6.95
CA ALA A 108 -9.19 1.50 -7.12
C ALA A 108 -8.84 1.25 -8.59
N VAL A 109 -9.79 1.42 -9.52
CA VAL A 109 -9.52 1.34 -10.96
C VAL A 109 -8.46 2.35 -11.38
N THR A 110 -8.62 3.61 -10.98
CA THR A 110 -7.69 4.69 -11.34
C THR A 110 -6.28 4.37 -10.86
N LEU A 111 -6.13 3.93 -9.61
CA LEU A 111 -4.83 3.62 -9.02
C LEU A 111 -4.21 2.36 -9.60
N CYS A 112 -4.98 1.26 -9.72
CA CYS A 112 -4.47 0.00 -10.25
C CYS A 112 -4.06 0.15 -11.73
N CYS A 113 -4.94 0.67 -12.57
CA CYS A 113 -4.65 0.88 -13.99
C CYS A 113 -3.57 1.95 -14.17
N GLY A 114 -3.63 3.05 -13.42
CA GLY A 114 -2.67 4.15 -13.50
C GLY A 114 -1.23 3.71 -13.22
N HIS A 115 -1.01 2.88 -12.20
CA HIS A 115 0.31 2.32 -11.93
C HIS A 115 0.76 1.37 -13.06
N VAL A 116 -0.08 0.41 -13.46
CA VAL A 116 0.28 -0.57 -14.49
C VAL A 116 0.60 0.10 -15.84
N LEU A 117 -0.15 1.14 -16.22
CA LEU A 117 0.07 1.87 -17.47
C LEU A 117 1.31 2.78 -17.44
N LEU A 118 1.74 3.21 -16.26
CA LEU A 118 2.88 4.11 -16.08
C LEU A 118 4.20 3.38 -15.79
N ASP A 119 4.14 2.18 -15.22
CA ASP A 119 5.30 1.33 -14.91
C ASP A 119 6.28 1.17 -16.09
N PRO A 120 5.85 0.96 -17.37
CA PRO A 120 6.78 0.83 -18.49
C PRO A 120 7.63 2.08 -18.78
N ARG A 121 7.23 3.25 -18.24
CA ARG A 121 7.91 4.55 -18.43
C ARG A 121 8.66 5.01 -17.18
N GLY A 122 8.60 4.26 -16.09
CA GLY A 122 9.09 4.67 -14.79
C GLY A 122 10.22 3.80 -14.25
N ASP A 123 10.60 4.07 -12.99
CA ASP A 123 11.59 3.27 -12.28
C ASP A 123 11.02 1.88 -11.94
N PRO A 124 11.82 0.81 -11.91
CA PRO A 124 11.33 -0.49 -11.50
C PRO A 124 10.91 -0.49 -10.01
N PRO A 125 9.71 -0.99 -9.66
CA PRO A 125 9.30 -1.12 -8.26
C PRO A 125 10.22 -2.05 -7.47
N ARG A 126 10.39 -1.77 -6.18
CA ARG A 126 11.24 -2.54 -5.26
C ARG A 126 10.84 -4.01 -5.14
N CYS A 127 9.54 -4.28 -5.17
CA CYS A 127 8.99 -5.63 -5.17
C CYS A 127 8.80 -6.20 -6.58
N GLY A 128 9.35 -5.52 -7.60
CA GLY A 128 9.20 -5.87 -9.00
C GLY A 128 7.82 -5.53 -9.56
N THR A 129 7.68 -5.75 -10.86
CA THR A 129 6.46 -5.56 -11.65
C THR A 129 5.46 -6.71 -11.50
N GLN A 130 5.86 -7.78 -10.83
CA GLN A 130 5.07 -8.99 -10.57
C GLN A 130 5.16 -9.36 -9.07
N PRO A 131 4.68 -8.48 -8.16
CA PRO A 131 4.81 -8.72 -6.73
C PRO A 131 3.95 -9.90 -6.29
N GLY A 132 4.53 -10.87 -5.57
CA GLY A 132 3.76 -12.01 -5.05
C GLY A 132 2.63 -11.60 -4.10
N TRP A 133 1.55 -12.38 -4.07
CA TRP A 133 0.38 -12.14 -3.20
C TRP A 133 0.69 -11.82 -1.72
N PRO A 134 1.68 -12.44 -1.06
CA PRO A 134 2.02 -12.06 0.32
C PRO A 134 2.42 -10.58 0.48
N VAL A 135 3.15 -10.02 -0.48
CA VAL A 135 3.56 -8.60 -0.48
C VAL A 135 2.35 -7.71 -0.71
N VAL A 136 1.48 -8.09 -1.66
CA VAL A 136 0.25 -7.35 -1.96
C VAL A 136 -0.67 -7.32 -0.75
N LEU A 137 -0.95 -8.48 -0.14
CA LEU A 137 -1.81 -8.59 1.03
C LEU A 137 -1.22 -7.86 2.24
N ALA A 138 0.10 -7.90 2.44
CA ALA A 138 0.76 -7.12 3.48
C ALA A 138 0.62 -5.61 3.26
N GLY A 139 0.74 -5.15 2.00
CA GLY A 139 0.54 -3.74 1.66
C GLY A 139 -0.90 -3.27 1.87
N ILE A 140 -1.88 -4.09 1.46
CA ILE A 140 -3.30 -3.84 1.71
C ILE A 140 -3.57 -3.82 3.22
N ALA A 141 -3.06 -4.79 3.96
CA ALA A 141 -3.23 -4.84 5.42
C ALA A 141 -2.62 -3.61 6.10
N ALA A 142 -1.42 -3.18 5.69
CA ALA A 142 -0.79 -1.97 6.22
C ALA A 142 -1.62 -0.71 5.93
N PHE A 143 -2.20 -0.58 4.74
CA PHE A 143 -3.12 0.50 4.41
C PHE A 143 -4.38 0.45 5.29
N CYS A 144 -5.04 -0.71 5.39
CA CYS A 144 -6.23 -0.87 6.23
C CYS A 144 -5.95 -0.56 7.71
N LEU A 145 -4.79 -0.99 8.23
CA LEU A 145 -4.36 -0.70 9.59
C LEU A 145 -4.13 0.79 9.80
N GLN A 146 -3.52 1.48 8.84
CA GLN A 146 -3.37 2.94 8.92
C GLN A 146 -4.72 3.65 8.89
N TYR A 147 -5.63 3.21 8.02
CA TYR A 147 -6.99 3.76 7.96
C TYR A 147 -7.70 3.57 9.31
N ALA A 148 -7.69 2.36 9.84
CA ALA A 148 -8.28 2.06 11.15
C ALA A 148 -7.61 2.85 12.28
N PHE A 149 -6.29 2.99 12.26
CA PHE A 149 -5.53 3.82 13.22
C PHE A 149 -5.96 5.29 13.14
N SER A 150 -6.12 5.84 11.93
CA SER A 150 -6.56 7.22 11.76
C SER A 150 -7.97 7.46 12.34
N GLY A 151 -8.87 6.46 12.27
CA GLY A 151 -10.16 6.53 12.94
C GLY A 151 -10.03 6.43 14.47
N ALA A 152 -9.42 5.36 14.95
CA ALA A 152 -9.38 5.02 16.38
C ALA A 152 -8.62 6.03 17.25
N PHE A 153 -7.67 6.76 16.67
CA PHE A 153 -6.77 7.64 17.41
C PHE A 153 -6.94 9.13 17.08
N GLU A 154 -7.95 9.52 16.29
CA GLU A 154 -8.23 10.93 16.00
C GLU A 154 -8.56 11.71 17.28
N SER A 155 -9.57 11.26 18.04
CA SER A 155 -10.04 11.95 19.25
C SER A 155 -9.04 11.89 20.41
N THR A 156 -8.10 10.95 20.38
CA THR A 156 -7.04 10.82 21.38
C THR A 156 -5.75 11.49 20.91
N LEU A 157 -5.01 10.86 19.99
CA LEU A 157 -3.72 11.38 19.52
C LEU A 157 -3.86 12.55 18.55
N GLY A 158 -4.86 12.54 17.68
CA GLY A 158 -5.08 13.60 16.69
C GLY A 158 -5.32 14.95 17.36
N LEU A 159 -6.14 14.99 18.40
CA LEU A 159 -6.45 16.22 19.13
C LEU A 159 -5.41 16.58 20.21
N THR A 160 -4.84 15.59 20.92
CA THR A 160 -3.91 15.88 22.03
C THR A 160 -2.45 15.99 21.60
N SER A 161 -2.06 15.35 20.50
CA SER A 161 -0.68 15.33 20.00
C SER A 161 -0.64 15.38 18.46
N PRO A 162 -1.14 16.46 17.82
CA PRO A 162 -1.32 16.52 16.37
C PRO A 162 -0.04 16.24 15.58
N LEU A 163 1.10 16.78 16.01
CA LEU A 163 2.37 16.56 15.32
C LEU A 163 2.77 15.08 15.28
N LEU A 164 2.59 14.36 16.39
CA LEU A 164 2.86 12.92 16.47
C LEU A 164 1.89 12.14 15.57
N PHE A 165 0.60 12.46 15.65
CA PHE A 165 -0.43 11.79 14.86
C PHE A 165 -0.19 11.95 13.34
N HIS A 166 0.04 13.18 12.88
CA HIS A 166 0.39 13.47 11.49
C HIS A 166 1.70 12.78 11.09
N GLY A 167 2.72 12.82 11.95
CA GLY A 167 4.00 12.17 11.71
C GLY A 167 3.89 10.64 11.56
N LEU A 168 3.04 9.99 12.36
CA LEU A 168 2.78 8.54 12.27
C LEU A 168 2.05 8.17 10.98
N LEU A 169 1.03 8.95 10.58
CA LEU A 169 0.28 8.71 9.34
C LEU A 169 1.16 8.95 8.11
N LEU A 170 1.81 10.10 8.03
CA LEU A 170 2.73 10.41 6.93
C LEU A 170 3.89 9.41 6.87
N GLY A 171 4.51 9.11 8.01
CA GLY A 171 5.62 8.18 8.12
C GLY A 171 5.23 6.76 7.70
N SER A 172 4.04 6.29 8.11
CA SER A 172 3.54 4.97 7.71
C SER A 172 3.13 4.90 6.24
N GLY A 173 2.53 5.96 5.68
CA GLY A 173 2.22 6.05 4.25
C GLY A 173 3.48 6.07 3.37
N LEU A 174 4.46 6.91 3.70
CA LEU A 174 5.76 6.94 3.02
C LEU A 174 6.55 5.64 3.23
N GLY A 175 6.50 5.07 4.43
CA GLY A 175 7.10 3.78 4.74
C GLY A 175 6.49 2.65 3.91
N LEU A 176 5.17 2.65 3.73
CA LEU A 176 4.47 1.70 2.87
C LEU A 176 4.91 1.86 1.41
N TRP A 177 4.87 3.08 0.87
CA TRP A 177 5.39 3.37 -0.48
C TRP A 177 6.82 2.86 -0.64
N TYR A 178 7.71 3.20 0.29
CA TYR A 178 9.10 2.80 0.23
C TYR A 178 9.28 1.28 0.33
N ALA A 179 8.48 0.58 1.13
CA ALA A 179 8.62 -0.86 1.32
C ALA A 179 8.19 -1.64 0.08
N VAL A 180 7.10 -1.22 -0.58
CA VAL A 180 6.40 -2.07 -1.56
C VAL A 180 6.48 -1.54 -3.00
N ASP A 181 6.79 -0.25 -3.19
CA ASP A 181 6.86 0.41 -4.49
C ASP A 181 8.23 1.09 -4.67
N GLY A 182 8.47 2.20 -3.97
CA GLY A 182 9.75 2.92 -3.95
C GLY A 182 10.11 3.66 -5.25
N THR A 183 9.18 3.80 -6.19
CA THR A 183 9.40 4.46 -7.48
C THR A 183 8.95 5.92 -7.47
N ARG A 184 9.54 6.75 -8.34
CA ARG A 184 9.14 8.16 -8.50
C ARG A 184 7.71 8.30 -9.00
N GLN A 185 7.30 7.47 -9.95
CA GLN A 185 5.96 7.49 -10.49
C GLN A 185 4.90 7.00 -9.47
N GLY A 186 5.25 6.03 -8.62
CA GLY A 186 4.40 5.61 -7.51
C GLY A 186 4.26 6.73 -6.46
N LEU A 187 5.35 7.46 -6.18
CA LEU A 187 5.29 8.62 -5.29
C LEU A 187 4.43 9.75 -5.89
N LEU A 188 4.53 10.00 -7.19
CA LEU A 188 3.66 10.95 -7.90
C LEU A 188 2.19 10.56 -7.74
N TRP A 189 1.83 9.30 -7.95
CA TRP A 189 0.47 8.82 -7.72
C TRP A 189 0.03 9.02 -6.26
N ALA A 190 0.91 8.74 -5.30
CA ALA A 190 0.62 8.95 -3.89
C ALA A 190 0.34 10.43 -3.56
N ILE A 191 1.15 11.35 -4.09
CA ILE A 191 0.96 12.81 -3.93
C ILE A 191 -0.33 13.27 -4.61
N LEU A 192 -0.58 12.84 -5.85
CA LEU A 192 -1.81 13.18 -6.58
C LEU A 192 -3.05 12.69 -5.82
N THR A 193 -3.00 11.49 -5.26
CA THR A 193 -4.11 10.92 -4.47
C THR A 193 -4.31 11.69 -3.17
N ALA A 194 -3.22 12.02 -2.48
CA ALA A 194 -3.21 12.84 -1.26
C ALA A 194 -3.73 14.28 -1.48
N ALA A 195 -3.70 14.79 -2.71
CA ALA A 195 -4.25 16.10 -3.05
C ALA A 195 -5.69 16.02 -3.59
N LEU A 196 -5.93 15.15 -4.57
CA LEU A 196 -7.22 15.07 -5.28
C LEU A 196 -8.32 14.41 -4.45
N GLY A 197 -7.97 13.44 -3.58
CA GLY A 197 -8.92 12.84 -2.66
C GLY A 197 -9.58 13.88 -1.75
N PRO A 198 -8.80 14.65 -0.98
CA PRO A 198 -9.32 15.75 -0.16
C PRO A 198 -10.12 16.81 -0.94
N VAL A 199 -9.71 17.15 -2.17
CA VAL A 199 -10.48 18.08 -3.01
C VAL A 199 -11.86 17.50 -3.33
N LEU A 200 -11.94 16.21 -3.64
CA LEU A 200 -13.22 15.54 -3.88
C LEU A 200 -14.08 15.55 -2.62
N GLU A 201 -13.50 15.25 -1.46
CA GLU A 201 -14.21 15.32 -0.17
C GLU A 201 -14.78 16.70 0.12
N VAL A 202 -13.99 17.76 -0.08
CA VAL A 202 -14.45 19.15 0.05
C VAL A 202 -15.69 19.41 -0.80
N VAL A 203 -15.77 18.86 -2.02
CA VAL A 203 -16.97 18.96 -2.87
C VAL A 203 -18.13 18.14 -2.30
N LEU A 204 -17.89 16.89 -1.89
CA LEU A 204 -18.93 16.02 -1.31
C LEU A 204 -19.55 16.62 -0.04
N ILE A 205 -18.74 17.31 0.77
CA ILE A 205 -19.15 17.95 2.03
C ILE A 205 -19.84 19.29 1.74
N ASN A 206 -19.13 20.23 1.09
CA ASN A 206 -19.59 21.62 1.03
C ASN A 206 -20.59 21.89 -0.10
N ASN A 207 -20.53 21.14 -1.21
CA ASN A 207 -21.43 21.35 -2.34
C ASN A 207 -22.61 20.39 -2.32
N LEU A 208 -22.41 19.15 -1.86
CA LEU A 208 -23.42 18.10 -1.90
C LEU A 208 -24.01 17.76 -0.52
N GLY A 209 -23.36 18.16 0.58
CA GLY A 209 -23.86 17.92 1.94
C GLY A 209 -24.00 16.44 2.29
N LEU A 210 -23.16 15.57 1.71
CA LEU A 210 -23.35 14.11 1.79
C LEU A 210 -22.89 13.50 3.12
N TYR A 211 -21.90 14.12 3.76
CA TYR A 211 -21.39 13.75 5.08
C TYR A 211 -20.64 14.94 5.70
N HIS A 212 -20.21 14.80 6.95
CA HIS A 212 -19.35 15.78 7.62
C HIS A 212 -18.38 15.08 8.58
N TYR A 213 -17.27 15.74 8.89
CA TYR A 213 -16.34 15.33 9.94
C TYR A 213 -16.74 15.93 11.30
N THR A 214 -16.43 15.21 12.37
CA THR A 214 -16.68 15.65 13.75
C THR A 214 -15.78 16.82 14.14
N HIS A 215 -14.49 16.74 13.79
CA HIS A 215 -13.50 17.79 14.05
C HIS A 215 -12.81 18.24 12.74
N PRO A 216 -13.48 19.05 11.90
CA PRO A 216 -12.88 19.56 10.67
C PRO A 216 -11.84 20.65 10.96
N ASP A 217 -10.77 20.69 10.17
CA ASP A 217 -9.72 21.72 10.26
C ASP A 217 -9.90 22.80 9.18
N VAL A 218 -9.81 22.42 7.90
CA VAL A 218 -9.82 23.33 6.76
C VAL A 218 -10.82 22.87 5.71
N ALA A 219 -11.64 23.79 5.20
CA ALA A 219 -12.62 23.51 4.15
C ALA A 219 -13.55 22.31 4.44
N GLY A 220 -13.83 22.03 5.71
CA GLY A 220 -14.72 20.93 6.13
C GLY A 220 -14.03 19.57 6.29
N ILE A 221 -12.71 19.47 6.12
CA ILE A 221 -11.94 18.23 6.28
C ILE A 221 -10.84 18.36 7.35
N PRO A 222 -10.47 17.27 8.06
CA PRO A 222 -9.27 17.21 8.88
C PRO A 222 -7.98 17.20 8.05
N LEU A 223 -6.93 17.84 8.55
CA LEU A 223 -5.63 17.95 7.88
C LEU A 223 -4.83 16.63 7.81
N PHE A 224 -5.28 15.58 8.50
CA PHE A 224 -4.63 14.26 8.44
C PHE A 224 -5.11 13.40 7.26
N ILE A 225 -6.27 13.71 6.67
CA ILE A 225 -6.88 12.97 5.57
C ILE A 225 -5.94 12.79 4.36
N PRO A 226 -5.16 13.81 3.93
CA PRO A 226 -4.16 13.63 2.87
C PRO A 226 -3.20 12.45 3.10
N TRP A 227 -2.83 12.15 4.35
CA TRP A 227 -1.88 11.07 4.66
C TRP A 227 -2.51 9.69 4.49
N VAL A 228 -3.80 9.56 4.81
CA VAL A 228 -4.56 8.32 4.58
C VAL A 228 -4.65 8.04 3.07
N TYR A 229 -4.97 9.06 2.26
CA TYR A 229 -4.97 8.95 0.81
C TYR A 229 -3.60 8.60 0.22
N LEU A 230 -2.52 9.20 0.75
CA LEU A 230 -1.15 8.91 0.34
C LEU A 230 -0.85 7.40 0.43
N ALA A 231 -1.28 6.77 1.52
CA ALA A 231 -1.05 5.35 1.76
C ALA A 231 -1.88 4.41 0.88
N GLY A 232 -3.04 4.86 0.39
CA GLY A 232 -3.88 4.10 -0.52
C GLY A 232 -3.20 3.81 -1.86
N ALA A 233 -2.41 4.76 -2.37
CA ALA A 233 -1.74 4.64 -3.66
C ALA A 233 -0.79 3.42 -3.78
N PRO A 234 0.23 3.23 -2.91
CA PRO A 234 1.15 2.11 -3.03
C PRO A 234 0.49 0.74 -2.84
N ALA A 235 -0.54 0.63 -1.99
CA ALA A 235 -1.30 -0.61 -1.81
C ALA A 235 -2.06 -0.99 -3.09
N ASN A 236 -2.79 -0.03 -3.68
CA ASN A 236 -3.52 -0.25 -4.93
C ASN A 236 -2.58 -0.46 -6.13
N GLY A 237 -1.44 0.25 -6.17
CA GLY A 237 -0.44 0.06 -7.23
C GLY A 237 0.07 -1.39 -7.28
N ASN A 238 0.40 -1.97 -6.13
CA ASN A 238 0.84 -3.37 -6.07
C ASN A 238 -0.27 -4.38 -6.35
N LEU A 239 -1.49 -4.10 -5.91
CA LEU A 239 -2.65 -4.91 -6.30
C LEU A 239 -2.81 -4.93 -7.82
N GLY A 240 -2.77 -3.77 -8.47
CA GLY A 240 -2.87 -3.65 -9.92
C GLY A 240 -1.79 -4.44 -10.65
N ARG A 241 -0.53 -4.34 -10.21
CA ARG A 241 0.60 -5.10 -10.76
C ARG A 241 0.39 -6.60 -10.66
N GLN A 242 -0.08 -7.09 -9.52
CA GLN A 242 -0.27 -8.54 -9.33
C GLN A 242 -1.46 -9.09 -10.11
N ILE A 243 -2.55 -8.31 -10.24
CA ILE A 243 -3.66 -8.66 -11.13
C ILE A 243 -3.14 -8.75 -12.57
N ALA A 244 -2.41 -7.73 -13.04
CA ALA A 244 -1.81 -7.71 -14.38
C ALA A 244 -0.89 -8.92 -14.63
N ALA A 245 -0.01 -9.23 -13.67
CA ALA A 245 0.87 -10.39 -13.73
C ALA A 245 0.09 -11.71 -13.84
N THR A 246 -0.97 -11.86 -13.05
CA THR A 246 -1.83 -13.06 -13.06
C THR A 246 -2.55 -13.22 -14.40
N LEU A 247 -3.07 -12.13 -14.96
CA LEU A 247 -3.74 -12.13 -16.27
C LEU A 247 -2.77 -12.50 -17.40
N ALA A 248 -1.56 -11.97 -17.36
CA ALA A 248 -0.53 -12.30 -18.34
C ALA A 248 -0.13 -13.78 -18.31
N SER A 249 0.05 -14.36 -17.11
CA SER A 249 0.37 -15.78 -16.96
C SER A 249 -0.73 -16.69 -17.52
N ARG A 250 -2.01 -16.37 -17.26
CA ARG A 250 -3.16 -17.13 -17.81
C ARG A 250 -3.20 -17.09 -19.33
N ARG A 251 -2.86 -15.96 -19.95
CA ARG A 251 -2.77 -15.84 -21.42
C ARG A 251 -1.71 -16.79 -21.98
N THR A 252 -0.54 -16.86 -21.35
CA THR A 252 0.54 -17.75 -21.80
C THR A 252 0.20 -19.23 -21.65
N GLU A 253 -0.45 -19.62 -20.55
CA GLU A 253 -0.92 -21.00 -20.33
C GLU A 253 -1.98 -21.41 -21.37
N GLY A 254 -2.94 -20.52 -21.65
CA GLY A 254 -3.98 -20.77 -22.65
C GLY A 254 -3.43 -20.90 -24.08
N ALA A 255 -2.38 -20.16 -24.42
CA ALA A 255 -1.72 -20.26 -25.73
C ALA A 255 -0.93 -21.58 -25.89
N GLY A 256 -0.29 -22.07 -24.82
CA GLY A 256 0.45 -23.34 -24.84
C GLY A 256 -0.47 -24.56 -25.02
N GLY A 257 -1.61 -24.59 -24.33
CA GLY A 257 -2.56 -25.71 -24.40
C GLY A 257 -3.39 -25.80 -25.69
N ALA A 258 -3.31 -24.80 -26.57
CA ALA A 258 -3.94 -24.80 -27.90
C ALA A 258 -3.01 -25.33 -29.00
N GLY A 259 -1.69 -25.40 -28.77
CA GLY A 259 -0.71 -25.91 -29.74
C GLY A 259 -0.46 -27.42 -29.66
N GLU A 260 -0.98 -28.09 -28.62
CA GLU A 260 -0.80 -29.54 -28.38
C GLU A 260 -2.05 -30.39 -28.69
N ARG A 261 -3.07 -29.82 -29.35
CA ARG A 261 -4.29 -30.54 -29.75
C ARG A 261 -4.42 -30.67 -31.27
#